data_AF-A0A418KWG2-F1
#
_entry.id   AF-A0A418KWG2-F1
#
_cell.length_a   1.000
_cell.length_b   1.000
_cell.length_c   1.000
_cell.angle_alpha   90.00
_cell.angle_beta   90.00
_cell.angle_gamma   90.00
#
_symmetry.space_group_name_H-M   'P 1'
#
loop_
_entity.id
_entity.type
_entity.pdbx_description
1 polymer ?
#
loop_
_entity_poly.entity_id
_entity_poly.type
_entity_poly.pdbx_seq_one_letter_code
_entity_poly.pdbx_strand_id
1 'polypeptide(L)'
;SAEAQQAVAAGQAAAQAAGQGDPLAALRQLAEAETRLDDLLVPVRAAAEEAERARTALNETLGRVTSQVRAVADFIETRRGAVGTEARTQLSEAARHLAEGQSVASSDPAAALDAVRRADEASRRAQQLAEDDVQAWERQQSAARGGGSDLTSMILGGILINSMGRGGGMFGGGGGFGGGSGGGRSPGSFGGGGTRGRRGGGGRF
;
A
#
# COMPACT_ATOMS: atom_id res chain seq x y z
N SER A 1 -26.41 -32.00 -24.68
CA SER A 1 -26.59 -32.14 -23.22
C SER A 1 -27.68 -33.17 -22.97
N ALA A 2 -27.41 -34.15 -22.10
CA ALA A 2 -28.37 -35.21 -21.77
C ALA A 2 -29.65 -34.65 -21.09
N GLU A 3 -29.52 -33.56 -20.31
CA GLU A 3 -30.66 -32.83 -19.72
C GLU A 3 -31.62 -32.24 -20.76
N ALA A 4 -31.09 -31.63 -21.83
CA ALA A 4 -31.94 -31.08 -22.89
C ALA A 4 -32.73 -32.18 -23.62
N GLN A 5 -32.12 -33.36 -23.81
CA GLN A 5 -32.81 -34.52 -24.38
C GLN A 5 -33.86 -35.10 -23.41
N GLN A 6 -33.61 -35.07 -22.11
CA GLN A 6 -34.56 -35.47 -21.07
C GLN A 6 -35.77 -34.52 -20.96
N ALA A 7 -35.54 -33.20 -21.06
CA ALA A 7 -36.60 -32.19 -21.05
C ALA A 7 -37.51 -32.33 -22.29
N VAL A 8 -36.92 -32.58 -23.46
CA VAL A 8 -37.68 -32.84 -24.70
C VAL A 8 -38.48 -34.14 -24.60
N ALA A 9 -37.88 -35.22 -24.07
CA ALA A 9 -38.58 -36.49 -23.89
C ALA A 9 -39.74 -36.39 -22.87
N ALA A 10 -39.56 -35.64 -21.79
CA ALA A 10 -40.60 -35.39 -20.80
C ALA A 10 -41.75 -34.54 -21.38
N GLY A 11 -41.42 -33.50 -22.17
CA GLY A 11 -42.42 -32.68 -22.86
C GLY A 11 -43.23 -33.47 -23.89
N GLN A 12 -42.57 -34.37 -24.63
CA GLN A 12 -43.22 -35.26 -25.59
C GLN A 12 -44.10 -36.32 -24.90
N ALA A 13 -43.66 -36.87 -23.77
CA ALA A 13 -44.47 -37.81 -22.99
C ALA A 13 -45.71 -37.13 -22.38
N ALA A 14 -45.57 -35.89 -21.89
CA ALA A 14 -46.70 -35.08 -21.41
C ALA A 14 -47.70 -34.74 -22.54
N ALA A 15 -47.19 -34.42 -23.73
CA ALA A 15 -48.02 -34.18 -24.92
C ALA A 15 -48.79 -35.43 -25.38
N GLN A 16 -48.19 -36.62 -25.27
CA GLN A 16 -48.83 -37.88 -25.62
C GLN A 16 -49.84 -38.36 -24.58
N ALA A 17 -49.62 -38.09 -23.30
CA ALA A 17 -50.58 -38.37 -22.23
C ALA A 17 -51.83 -37.45 -22.30
N ALA A 18 -51.67 -36.26 -22.87
CA ALA A 18 -52.73 -35.26 -23.03
C ALA A 18 -53.52 -35.44 -24.32
N GLY A 19 -54.22 -36.56 -24.50
CA GLY A 19 -55.21 -36.74 -25.57
C GLY A 19 -56.38 -35.72 -25.58
N GLN A 20 -56.33 -34.66 -24.77
CA GLN A 20 -57.28 -33.55 -24.65
C GLN A 20 -56.63 -32.17 -24.38
N GLY A 21 -55.30 -32.02 -24.46
CA GLY A 21 -54.59 -30.74 -24.15
C GLY A 21 -53.73 -30.24 -25.30
N ASP A 22 -53.52 -28.91 -25.39
CA ASP A 22 -52.68 -28.26 -26.42
C ASP A 22 -51.17 -28.33 -26.06
N PRO A 23 -50.38 -29.23 -26.67
CA PRO A 23 -48.96 -29.35 -26.38
C PRO A 23 -48.15 -28.11 -26.81
N LEU A 24 -48.62 -27.36 -27.81
CA LEU A 24 -48.02 -26.08 -28.19
C LEU A 24 -48.23 -25.03 -27.12
N ALA A 25 -49.35 -25.06 -26.38
CA ALA A 25 -49.54 -24.17 -25.23
C ALA A 25 -48.59 -24.52 -24.08
N ALA A 26 -48.38 -25.81 -23.80
CA ALA A 26 -47.44 -26.25 -22.77
C ALA A 26 -45.98 -25.85 -23.09
N LEU A 27 -45.55 -26.00 -24.35
CA LEU A 27 -44.22 -25.55 -24.80
C LEU A 27 -44.07 -24.03 -24.73
N ARG A 28 -45.12 -23.26 -25.08
CA ARG A 28 -45.13 -21.80 -24.93
C ARG A 28 -44.96 -21.38 -23.47
N GLN A 29 -45.70 -22.01 -22.55
CA GLN A 29 -45.57 -21.73 -21.12
C GLN A 29 -44.18 -22.06 -20.56
N LEU A 30 -43.57 -23.15 -21.03
CA LEU A 30 -42.20 -23.51 -20.65
C LEU A 30 -41.19 -22.46 -21.14
N ALA A 31 -41.27 -22.06 -22.40
CA ALA A 31 -40.38 -21.04 -22.97
C ALA A 31 -40.53 -19.68 -22.26
N GLU A 32 -41.75 -19.28 -21.87
CA GLU A 32 -42.01 -18.08 -21.08
C GLU A 32 -41.45 -18.18 -19.65
N ALA A 33 -41.44 -19.37 -19.05
CA ALA A 33 -40.85 -19.61 -17.73
C ALA A 33 -39.31 -19.58 -17.79
N GLU A 34 -38.71 -20.18 -18.82
CA GLU A 34 -37.27 -20.13 -19.08
C GLU A 34 -36.80 -18.69 -19.30
N THR A 35 -37.51 -17.93 -20.14
CA THR A 35 -37.18 -16.51 -20.39
C THR A 35 -37.20 -15.71 -19.08
N ARG A 36 -38.23 -15.90 -18.24
CA ARG A 36 -38.30 -15.25 -16.93
C ARG A 36 -37.17 -15.68 -16.00
N LEU A 37 -36.77 -16.95 -16.02
CA LEU A 37 -35.66 -17.44 -15.21
C LEU A 37 -34.33 -16.84 -15.65
N ASP A 38 -34.10 -16.75 -16.96
CA ASP A 38 -32.92 -16.12 -17.53
C ASP A 38 -32.84 -14.64 -17.15
N ASP A 39 -33.95 -13.90 -17.27
CA ASP A 39 -34.05 -12.50 -16.86
C ASP A 39 -33.70 -12.30 -15.37
N LEU A 40 -34.13 -13.24 -14.50
CA LEU A 40 -33.81 -13.22 -13.07
C LEU A 40 -32.36 -13.61 -12.76
N LEU A 41 -31.71 -14.41 -13.63
CA LEU A 41 -30.32 -14.84 -13.46
C LEU A 41 -29.30 -13.80 -13.89
N VAL A 42 -29.63 -12.93 -14.84
CA VAL A 42 -28.75 -11.84 -15.31
C VAL A 42 -28.14 -11.02 -14.15
N PRO A 43 -28.92 -10.44 -13.21
CA PRO A 43 -28.35 -9.65 -12.12
C PRO A 43 -27.49 -10.48 -11.16
N VAL A 44 -27.82 -11.77 -10.97
CA VAL A 44 -27.05 -12.67 -10.09
C VAL A 44 -25.67 -12.94 -10.69
N ARG A 45 -25.59 -13.19 -12.00
CA ARG A 45 -24.31 -13.38 -12.70
C ARG A 45 -23.47 -12.11 -12.66
N ALA A 46 -24.07 -10.95 -12.92
CA ALA A 46 -23.39 -9.67 -12.84
C ALA A 46 -22.80 -9.40 -11.43
N ALA A 47 -23.57 -9.69 -10.37
CA ALA A 47 -23.10 -9.55 -8.99
C ALA A 47 -21.96 -10.52 -8.66
N ALA A 48 -22.02 -11.76 -9.14
CA ALA A 48 -20.96 -12.75 -8.95
C ALA A 48 -19.65 -12.32 -9.65
N GLU A 49 -19.73 -11.84 -10.89
CA GLU A 49 -18.57 -11.33 -11.61
C GLU A 49 -17.95 -10.10 -10.94
N GLU A 50 -18.78 -9.19 -10.42
CA GLU A 50 -18.30 -8.03 -9.65
C GLU A 50 -17.57 -8.47 -8.38
N ALA A 51 -18.13 -9.42 -7.64
CA ALA A 51 -17.52 -9.96 -6.43
C ALA A 51 -16.16 -10.63 -6.72
N GLU A 52 -16.04 -11.39 -7.81
CA GLU A 52 -14.76 -12.00 -8.22
C GLU A 52 -13.71 -10.97 -8.64
N ARG A 53 -14.13 -9.92 -9.36
CA ARG A 53 -13.25 -8.79 -9.69
C ARG A 53 -12.77 -8.06 -8.42
N ALA A 54 -13.67 -7.81 -7.47
CA ALA A 54 -13.33 -7.21 -6.19
C ALA A 54 -12.38 -8.09 -5.36
N ARG A 55 -12.59 -9.42 -5.31
CA ARG A 55 -11.69 -10.37 -4.63
C ARG A 55 -10.29 -10.33 -5.20
N THR A 56 -10.16 -10.34 -6.52
CA THR A 56 -8.86 -10.29 -7.20
C THR A 56 -8.13 -9.00 -6.86
N ALA A 57 -8.79 -7.85 -6.99
CA ALA A 57 -8.22 -6.56 -6.66
C ALA A 57 -7.87 -6.43 -5.15
N LEU A 58 -8.68 -7.00 -4.27
CA LEU A 58 -8.43 -7.03 -2.83
C LEU A 58 -7.16 -7.82 -2.52
N ASN A 59 -6.99 -9.02 -3.09
CA ASN A 59 -5.82 -9.86 -2.86
C ASN A 59 -4.52 -9.17 -3.27
N GLU A 60 -4.52 -8.46 -4.40
CA GLU A 60 -3.37 -7.68 -4.87
C GLU A 60 -3.08 -6.48 -3.95
N THR A 61 -4.14 -5.79 -3.51
CA THR A 61 -4.01 -4.52 -2.77
C THR A 61 -3.65 -4.74 -1.30
N LEU A 62 -4.25 -5.75 -0.65
CA LEU A 62 -4.17 -5.95 0.79
C LEU A 62 -2.74 -6.18 1.28
N GLY A 63 -1.97 -7.01 0.57
CA GLY A 63 -0.57 -7.28 0.92
C GLY A 63 0.32 -6.05 0.78
N ARG A 64 0.13 -5.27 -0.29
CA ARG A 64 0.84 -4.00 -0.53
C ARG A 64 0.54 -2.97 0.56
N VAL A 65 -0.74 -2.73 0.87
CA VAL A 65 -1.15 -1.73 1.87
C VAL A 65 -0.74 -2.15 3.28
N THR A 66 -0.84 -3.44 3.61
CA THR A 66 -0.36 -3.96 4.90
C THR A 66 1.13 -3.68 5.10
N SER A 67 1.92 -3.88 4.04
CA SER A 67 3.37 -3.61 4.06
C SER A 67 3.66 -2.11 4.19
N GLN A 68 2.91 -1.27 3.48
CA GLN A 68 3.02 0.18 3.55
C GLN A 68 2.71 0.72 4.96
N VAL A 69 1.60 0.30 5.57
CA VAL A 69 1.22 0.72 6.93
C VAL A 69 2.29 0.34 7.94
N ARG A 70 2.88 -0.86 7.83
CA ARG A 70 4.01 -1.28 8.68
C ARG A 70 5.24 -0.41 8.47
N ALA A 71 5.62 -0.15 7.21
CA ALA A 71 6.77 0.69 6.90
C ALA A 71 6.63 2.12 7.46
N VAL A 72 5.42 2.70 7.38
CA VAL A 72 5.14 4.02 7.96
C VAL A 72 5.18 3.97 9.49
N ALA A 73 4.63 2.91 10.10
CA ALA A 73 4.73 2.72 11.55
C ALA A 73 6.18 2.64 12.03
N ASP A 74 7.03 1.87 11.35
CA ASP A 74 8.46 1.74 11.68
C ASP A 74 9.21 3.07 11.48
N PHE A 75 8.88 3.82 10.43
CA PHE A 75 9.44 5.15 10.17
C PHE A 75 9.13 6.13 11.31
N ILE A 76 7.88 6.15 11.78
CA ILE A 76 7.43 7.01 12.88
C ILE A 76 8.06 6.58 14.20
N GLU A 77 8.09 5.27 14.50
CA GLU A 77 8.62 4.76 15.77
C GLU A 77 10.11 5.11 15.95
N THR A 78 10.89 4.95 14.89
CA THR A 78 12.32 5.31 14.88
C THR A 78 12.58 6.81 14.96
N ARG A 79 11.56 7.66 14.73
CA ARG A 79 11.64 9.13 14.71
C ARG A 79 10.61 9.80 15.61
N ARG A 80 10.21 9.12 16.69
CA ARG A 80 9.17 9.58 17.64
C ARG A 80 9.41 10.97 18.27
N GLY A 81 10.65 11.47 18.24
CA GLY A 81 10.97 12.81 18.75
C GLY A 81 10.76 13.93 17.72
N ALA A 82 10.78 13.59 16.43
CA ALA A 82 10.62 14.53 15.33
C ALA A 82 9.19 14.54 14.76
N VAL A 83 8.53 13.38 14.73
CA VAL A 83 7.19 13.22 14.14
C VAL A 83 6.08 13.72 15.08
N GLY A 84 5.18 14.55 14.56
CA GLY A 84 4.05 15.14 15.26
C GLY A 84 2.83 14.22 15.45
N THR A 85 1.79 14.75 16.09
CA THR A 85 0.56 14.01 16.43
C THR A 85 -0.34 13.74 15.22
N GLU A 86 -0.30 14.60 14.20
CA GLU A 86 -1.15 14.47 13.01
C GLU A 86 -0.78 13.23 12.19
N ALA A 87 0.51 13.03 11.92
CA ALA A 87 1.01 11.83 11.25
C ALA A 87 0.63 10.54 11.99
N ARG A 88 0.72 10.54 13.34
CA ARG A 88 0.33 9.40 14.18
C ARG A 88 -1.17 9.13 14.15
N THR A 89 -1.98 10.19 14.08
CA THR A 89 -3.43 10.09 13.95
C THR A 89 -3.80 9.46 12.61
N GLN A 90 -3.20 9.94 11.52
CA GLN A 90 -3.41 9.35 10.19
C GLN A 90 -2.95 7.88 10.11
N LEU A 91 -1.84 7.52 10.77
CA LEU A 91 -1.42 6.11 10.87
C LEU A 91 -2.45 5.26 11.63
N SER A 92 -3.05 5.80 12.69
CA SER A 92 -4.09 5.11 13.46
C SER A 92 -5.36 4.91 12.63
N GLU A 93 -5.75 5.90 11.82
CA GLU A 93 -6.86 5.77 10.86
C GLU A 93 -6.57 4.72 9.79
N ALA A 94 -5.34 4.69 9.26
CA ALA A 94 -4.91 3.68 8.30
C ALA A 94 -5.01 2.26 8.87
N ALA A 95 -4.52 2.05 10.10
CA ALA A 95 -4.60 0.78 10.79
C ALA A 95 -6.06 0.35 11.05
N ARG A 96 -6.93 1.30 11.45
CA ARG A 96 -8.37 1.04 11.66
C ARG A 96 -9.04 0.56 10.37
N HIS A 97 -8.81 1.26 9.26
CA HIS A 97 -9.40 0.89 7.97
C HIS A 97 -8.85 -0.44 7.43
N LEU A 98 -7.57 -0.73 7.66
CA LEU A 98 -6.98 -2.01 7.29
C LEU A 98 -7.63 -3.16 8.06
N ALA A 99 -7.86 -2.99 9.38
CA ALA A 99 -8.54 -3.98 10.21
C ALA A 99 -10.01 -4.16 9.80
N GLU A 100 -10.71 -3.07 9.49
CA GLU A 100 -12.07 -3.09 8.92
C GLU A 100 -12.11 -3.95 7.64
N GLY A 101 -11.23 -3.66 6.68
CA GLY A 101 -11.15 -4.41 5.42
C GLY A 101 -10.84 -5.89 5.61
N GLN A 102 -9.93 -6.23 6.53
CA GLN A 102 -9.62 -7.63 6.88
C GLN A 102 -10.82 -8.36 7.50
N SER A 103 -11.61 -7.69 8.33
CA SER A 103 -12.76 -8.29 9.01
C SER A 103 -13.88 -8.69 8.05
N VAL A 104 -14.08 -7.91 6.98
CA VAL A 104 -15.16 -8.13 5.99
C VAL A 104 -14.68 -8.81 4.72
N ALA A 105 -13.38 -9.08 4.55
CA ALA A 105 -12.79 -9.67 3.34
C ALA A 105 -13.44 -10.97 2.88
N SER A 106 -13.91 -11.80 3.81
CA SER A 106 -14.54 -13.09 3.49
C SER A 106 -16.03 -12.97 3.13
N SER A 107 -16.74 -12.00 3.70
CA SER A 107 -18.19 -11.81 3.53
C SER A 107 -18.54 -10.82 2.43
N ASP A 108 -17.76 -9.73 2.30
CA ASP A 108 -17.97 -8.66 1.33
C ASP A 108 -16.62 -8.14 0.81
N PRO A 109 -16.11 -8.72 -0.29
CA PRO A 109 -14.85 -8.32 -0.91
C PRO A 109 -14.86 -6.89 -1.45
N ALA A 110 -16.02 -6.36 -1.85
CA ALA A 110 -16.15 -5.01 -2.39
C ALA A 110 -16.01 -3.97 -1.27
N ALA A 111 -16.72 -4.17 -0.16
CA ALA A 111 -16.56 -3.34 1.04
C ALA A 111 -15.14 -3.45 1.62
N ALA A 112 -14.55 -4.65 1.61
CA ALA A 112 -13.17 -4.85 2.05
C ALA A 112 -12.16 -4.07 1.19
N LEU A 113 -12.32 -4.12 -0.13
CA LEU A 113 -11.47 -3.38 -1.06
C LEU A 113 -11.55 -1.87 -0.84
N ASP A 114 -12.75 -1.34 -0.61
CA ASP A 114 -12.95 0.08 -0.31
C ASP A 114 -12.25 0.48 1.01
N ALA A 115 -12.44 -0.30 2.08
CA ALA A 115 -11.76 -0.07 3.35
C ALA A 115 -10.22 -0.10 3.21
N VAL A 116 -9.68 -1.06 2.44
CA VAL A 116 -8.24 -1.14 2.18
C VAL A 116 -7.72 0.05 1.36
N ARG A 117 -8.51 0.58 0.42
CA ARG A 117 -8.14 1.82 -0.31
C ARG A 117 -8.09 3.03 0.61
N ARG A 118 -9.06 3.18 1.51
CA ARG A 118 -9.03 4.22 2.56
C ARG A 118 -7.82 4.08 3.47
N ALA A 119 -7.41 2.84 3.79
CA ALA A 119 -6.18 2.57 4.54
C ALA A 119 -4.92 3.01 3.77
N ASP A 120 -4.85 2.76 2.45
CA ASP A 120 -3.75 3.21 1.58
C ASP A 120 -3.64 4.74 1.59
N GLU A 121 -4.75 5.44 1.41
CA GLU A 121 -4.81 6.91 1.42
C GLU A 121 -4.39 7.51 2.76
N ALA A 122 -4.90 6.98 3.88
CA ALA A 122 -4.50 7.41 5.21
C ALA A 122 -3.01 7.11 5.48
N SER A 123 -2.50 5.96 5.03
CA SER A 123 -1.09 5.60 5.19
C SER A 123 -0.16 6.52 4.40
N ARG A 124 -0.55 6.94 3.19
CA ARG A 124 0.22 7.89 2.37
C ARG A 124 0.23 9.28 3.00
N ARG A 125 -0.90 9.73 3.55
CA ARG A 125 -0.97 11.00 4.30
C ARG A 125 -0.11 10.96 5.56
N ALA A 126 -0.17 9.87 6.32
CA ALA A 126 0.69 9.67 7.49
C ALA A 126 2.18 9.74 7.13
N GLN A 127 2.58 9.12 6.01
CA GLN A 127 3.95 9.16 5.52
C GLN A 127 4.39 10.59 5.18
N GLN A 128 3.60 11.31 4.37
CA GLN A 128 3.92 12.68 3.96
C GLN A 128 4.10 13.60 5.17
N LEU A 129 3.14 13.58 6.10
CA LEU A 129 3.22 14.35 7.34
C LEU A 129 4.46 14.00 8.16
N ALA A 130 4.77 12.71 8.31
CA ALA A 130 5.93 12.27 9.06
C ALA A 130 7.26 12.70 8.39
N GLU A 131 7.33 12.67 7.06
CA GLU A 131 8.51 13.14 6.32
C GLU A 131 8.68 14.66 6.47
N ASP A 132 7.61 15.43 6.36
CA ASP A 132 7.61 16.88 6.54
C ASP A 132 8.04 17.30 7.96
N ASP A 133 7.51 16.61 8.97
CA ASP A 133 7.87 16.80 10.38
C ASP A 133 9.36 16.56 10.63
N VAL A 134 9.90 15.46 10.08
CA VAL A 134 11.32 15.11 10.21
C VAL A 134 12.20 16.14 9.53
N GLN A 135 11.86 16.57 8.32
CA GLN A 135 12.60 17.61 7.61
C GLN A 135 12.56 18.95 8.38
N ALA A 136 11.43 19.31 8.97
CA ALA A 136 11.33 20.52 9.79
C ALA A 136 12.21 20.45 11.04
N TRP A 137 12.19 19.31 11.72
CA TRP A 137 13.03 19.05 12.89
C TRP A 137 14.53 19.10 12.56
N GLU A 138 14.96 18.49 11.44
CA GLU A 138 16.35 18.52 10.97
C GLU A 138 16.85 19.95 10.66
N ARG A 139 16.01 20.78 10.02
CA ARG A 139 16.32 22.20 9.76
C ARG A 139 16.51 22.98 11.06
N GLN A 140 15.63 22.77 12.05
CA GLN A 140 15.74 23.43 13.35
C GLN A 140 17.01 23.01 14.09
N GLN A 141 17.37 21.73 14.06
CA GLN A 141 18.57 21.24 14.73
C GLN A 141 19.87 21.70 14.06
N SER A 142 19.85 21.90 12.74
CA SER A 142 20.97 22.47 11.98
C SER A 142 21.17 23.96 12.28
N ALA A 143 20.08 24.73 12.38
CA ALA A 143 20.12 26.15 12.78
C ALA A 143 20.63 26.33 14.22
N ALA A 144 20.25 25.44 15.14
CA ALA A 144 20.72 25.47 16.52
C ALA A 144 22.21 25.12 16.68
N ARG A 145 22.80 24.34 15.74
CA ARG A 145 24.23 24.00 15.73
C ARG A 145 25.09 25.00 14.94
N GLY A 146 24.50 25.80 14.05
CA GLY A 146 25.19 26.80 13.21
C GLY A 146 25.04 28.27 13.65
N GLY A 147 24.31 28.55 14.74
CA GLY A 147 24.01 29.91 15.22
C GLY A 147 24.89 30.44 16.36
N GLY A 148 26.00 29.77 16.68
CA GLY A 148 26.94 30.16 17.73
C GLY A 148 28.15 30.90 17.17
N SER A 149 28.06 32.23 17.11
CA SER A 149 29.15 33.20 17.08
C SER A 149 30.60 32.69 16.94
N ASP A 150 31.11 32.61 15.71
CA ASP A 150 32.56 32.57 15.43
C ASP A 150 33.20 33.97 15.45
N LEU A 151 32.75 34.86 16.35
CA LEU A 151 33.54 36.03 16.76
C LEU A 151 34.57 35.66 17.85
N THR A 152 34.43 34.50 18.48
CA THR A 152 35.35 34.02 19.53
C THR A 152 36.40 33.03 18.98
N SER A 153 36.13 32.35 17.85
CA SER A 153 37.14 31.52 17.15
C SER A 153 38.11 32.35 16.29
N MET A 154 37.79 33.62 16.01
CA MET A 154 38.73 34.57 15.39
C MET A 154 39.81 35.09 16.36
N ILE A 155 39.71 34.79 17.67
CA ILE A 155 40.66 35.25 18.70
C ILE A 155 41.61 34.13 19.18
N LEU A 156 41.30 32.85 18.94
CA LEU A 156 42.21 31.72 19.21
C LEU A 156 43.03 31.26 17.99
N GLY A 157 42.96 32.00 16.88
CA GLY A 157 43.92 31.96 15.78
C GLY A 157 44.88 33.14 15.88
N GLY A 158 45.68 33.19 16.95
CA GLY A 158 46.78 34.14 17.05
C GLY A 158 47.77 33.97 15.90
N ILE A 159 48.34 35.11 15.46
CA ILE A 159 49.31 35.29 14.35
C ILE A 159 48.56 35.43 13.00
N LEU A 160 48.12 36.60 12.51
CA LEU A 160 48.90 37.79 12.15
C LEU A 160 47.98 39.05 12.07
N ILE A 161 47.85 39.80 13.16
CA ILE A 161 47.48 41.23 13.05
C ILE A 161 48.80 41.99 13.13
N ASN A 162 49.51 42.02 12.01
CA ASN A 162 50.63 42.93 11.81
C ASN A 162 50.72 43.30 10.33
N SER A 163 49.99 44.34 9.93
CA SER A 163 50.60 45.47 9.24
C SER A 163 49.52 46.42 8.73
N MET A 164 49.47 47.54 9.42
CA MET A 164 49.12 48.82 8.86
C MET A 164 49.85 49.06 7.52
N GLY A 165 49.09 49.32 6.47
CA GLY A 165 49.52 50.11 5.32
C GLY A 165 49.87 49.34 4.04
N ARG A 166 49.47 49.97 2.91
CA ARG A 166 50.03 49.85 1.55
C ARG A 166 49.29 48.89 0.59
N GLY A 167 48.34 49.48 -0.14
CA GLY A 167 48.42 49.64 -1.61
C GLY A 167 48.22 48.43 -2.54
N GLY A 168 47.38 48.64 -3.56
CA GLY A 168 47.30 47.83 -4.79
C GLY A 168 46.51 46.53 -4.63
N GLY A 169 45.52 46.17 -5.43
CA GLY A 169 45.35 46.38 -6.87
C GLY A 169 45.48 45.02 -7.56
N MET A 170 44.47 44.64 -8.37
CA MET A 170 44.48 43.50 -9.33
C MET A 170 44.51 42.11 -8.63
N PHE A 171 43.74 41.07 -8.93
CA PHE A 171 43.34 40.38 -10.16
C PHE A 171 42.03 39.60 -9.81
N GLY A 172 41.05 39.32 -10.66
CA GLY A 172 41.11 39.00 -12.08
C GLY A 172 40.91 37.49 -12.29
N GLY A 173 39.68 37.09 -12.63
CA GLY A 173 39.42 36.02 -13.60
C GLY A 173 39.26 34.57 -13.13
N GLY A 174 38.42 33.83 -13.86
CA GLY A 174 38.64 32.42 -14.15
C GLY A 174 37.47 31.48 -13.85
N GLY A 175 36.63 31.23 -14.86
CA GLY A 175 35.76 30.05 -14.89
C GLY A 175 36.56 28.75 -15.05
N GLY A 176 35.94 27.63 -14.70
CA GLY A 176 36.54 26.31 -14.84
C GLY A 176 35.49 25.20 -14.86
N PHE A 177 35.47 24.47 -15.97
CA PHE A 177 34.64 23.33 -16.30
C PHE A 177 35.02 22.05 -15.53
N GLY A 178 34.06 21.13 -15.39
CA GLY A 178 34.26 19.71 -15.07
C GLY A 178 33.00 19.13 -14.43
N GLY A 179 32.28 18.14 -14.95
CA GLY A 179 32.62 17.12 -15.92
C GLY A 179 32.42 15.74 -15.28
N GLY A 180 31.30 15.08 -15.60
CA GLY A 180 31.25 13.62 -15.82
C GLY A 180 31.20 12.66 -14.63
N SER A 181 30.01 12.03 -14.50
CA SER A 181 29.78 10.57 -14.50
C SER A 181 30.30 9.68 -13.35
N GLY A 182 29.35 9.02 -12.69
CA GLY A 182 29.25 7.55 -12.70
C GLY A 182 30.17 6.76 -11.75
N GLY A 183 29.58 6.08 -10.77
CA GLY A 183 30.30 5.07 -10.00
C GLY A 183 29.46 4.44 -8.90
N GLY A 184 28.99 3.23 -9.15
CA GLY A 184 28.00 2.51 -8.34
C GLY A 184 28.32 2.35 -6.86
N ARG A 185 27.26 2.38 -6.05
CA ARG A 185 27.23 1.74 -4.73
C ARG A 185 26.20 0.62 -4.81
N SER A 186 26.69 -0.60 -5.03
CA SER A 186 25.87 -1.81 -4.91
C SER A 186 25.39 -1.97 -3.45
N PRO A 187 24.23 -2.63 -3.23
CA PRO A 187 23.58 -2.69 -1.93
C PRO A 187 24.26 -3.68 -0.98
N GLY A 188 24.11 -3.43 0.32
CA GLY A 188 24.52 -4.35 1.38
C GLY A 188 23.87 -5.72 1.23
N SER A 189 24.72 -6.75 1.29
CA SER A 189 24.34 -8.16 1.27
C SER A 189 23.71 -8.54 2.62
N PHE A 190 22.47 -9.04 2.60
CA PHE A 190 21.84 -9.74 3.72
C PHE A 190 21.52 -11.17 3.30
N GLY A 191 21.97 -12.13 4.10
CA GLY A 191 21.72 -13.58 3.98
C GLY A 191 23.00 -14.36 3.63
N GLY A 192 23.37 -15.46 4.28
CA GLY A 192 22.78 -16.28 5.35
C GLY A 192 23.54 -17.61 5.42
N GLY A 193 23.32 -18.41 6.47
CA GLY A 193 23.50 -19.87 6.44
C GLY A 193 24.62 -20.47 7.32
N GLY A 194 24.20 -21.30 8.29
CA GLY A 194 25.05 -22.24 9.06
C GLY A 194 25.39 -21.72 10.46
N THR A 195 25.12 -22.41 11.57
CA THR A 195 25.47 -23.81 11.80
C THR A 195 24.66 -24.38 12.98
N ARG A 196 24.27 -25.65 12.84
CA ARG A 196 23.75 -26.54 13.88
C ARG A 196 24.72 -26.65 15.06
N GLY A 197 24.20 -26.64 16.29
CA GLY A 197 24.98 -26.97 17.49
C GLY A 197 24.08 -27.44 18.64
N ARG A 198 23.96 -28.77 18.80
CA ARG A 198 23.40 -29.45 19.98
C ARG A 198 24.29 -29.25 21.23
N ARG A 199 23.65 -29.05 22.39
CA ARG A 199 23.93 -29.54 23.78
C ARG A 199 23.41 -28.47 24.74
N GLY A 200 22.66 -28.72 25.80
CA GLY A 200 22.54 -29.90 26.67
C GLY A 200 22.70 -29.41 28.12
N GLY A 201 21.78 -29.81 29.00
CA GLY A 201 21.85 -29.58 30.46
C GLY A 201 21.11 -28.32 30.93
N GLY A 202 20.31 -28.33 31.99
CA GLY A 202 19.92 -29.38 32.92
C GLY A 202 19.19 -28.75 34.13
N GLY A 203 18.23 -29.48 34.70
CA GLY A 203 17.70 -29.30 36.06
C GLY A 203 16.82 -28.04 36.29
N ARG A 204 15.90 -28.01 37.26
CA ARG A 204 15.60 -28.91 38.39
C ARG A 204 14.13 -28.73 38.77
N PHE A 205 13.66 -29.70 39.56
CA PHE A 205 12.44 -29.74 40.36
C PHE A 205 12.09 -28.43 41.07
#